data_AF-A0A2N1NTV3-F1
#
_entry.id   AF-A0A2N1NTV3-F1
#
_cell.length_a   1.000
_cell.length_b   1.000
_cell.length_c   1.000
_cell.angle_alpha   90.00
_cell.angle_beta   90.00
_cell.angle_gamma   90.00
#
_symmetry.space_group_name_H-M   'P 1'
#
loop_
_entity.id
_entity.type
_entity.pdbx_description
1 polymer ?
#
loop_
_entity_poly.entity_id
_entity_poly.type
_entity_poly.pdbx_seq_one_letter_code
_entity_poly.pdbx_strand_id
1 'polypeptide(L)'
;MKQSLNYLTISISSCENYIEFSSIVLQNLGQVLPFKLEYLDLILHIKMSDFKVFLKNSQDTFIKKLLINNLEGQDILPYIKEFIRKRKDSDDENYDYKELTSLKDEVEKFLKVI
;
A
#
# COMPACT_ATOMS: atom_id res chain seq x y z
N MET A 1 -5.06 -24.56 1.56
CA MET A 1 -5.05 -24.12 2.98
C MET A 1 -5.97 -22.93 3.12
N LYS A 2 -6.77 -22.84 4.19
CA LYS A 2 -7.64 -21.69 4.45
C LYS A 2 -6.83 -20.67 5.26
N GLN A 3 -6.26 -19.65 4.62
CA GLN A 3 -5.60 -18.56 5.33
C GLN A 3 -6.67 -17.69 6.02
N SER A 4 -6.49 -17.43 7.31
CA SER A 4 -7.43 -16.68 8.16
C SER A 4 -6.98 -15.24 8.45
N LEU A 5 -5.92 -14.77 7.78
CA LEU A 5 -5.38 -13.43 8.00
C LEU A 5 -6.31 -12.41 7.32
N ASN A 6 -7.00 -11.61 8.13
CA ASN A 6 -7.91 -10.56 7.65
C ASN A 6 -7.32 -9.16 7.81
N TYR A 7 -6.41 -8.96 8.78
CA TYR A 7 -5.84 -7.68 9.16
C TYR A 7 -4.33 -7.82 9.30
N LEU A 8 -3.57 -6.90 8.73
CA LEU A 8 -2.11 -6.87 8.84
C LEU A 8 -1.64 -5.43 9.04
N THR A 9 -0.80 -5.21 10.05
CA THR A 9 -0.07 -3.95 10.25
C THR A 9 1.42 -4.26 10.31
N ILE A 10 2.23 -3.50 9.59
CA ILE A 10 3.69 -3.60 9.63
C ILE A 10 4.25 -2.22 9.92
N SER A 11 5.05 -2.10 10.97
CA SER A 11 5.70 -0.86 11.37
C SER A 11 7.20 -1.06 11.56
N ILE A 12 8.00 -0.27 10.84
CA ILE A 12 9.46 -0.29 10.89
C ILE A 12 9.94 1.16 10.97
N SER A 13 10.07 1.68 12.19
CA SER A 13 10.32 3.12 12.44
C SER A 13 11.43 3.41 13.45
N SER A 14 11.99 2.41 14.13
CA SER A 14 12.85 2.65 15.32
C SER A 14 14.03 1.68 15.45
N CYS A 15 14.41 1.00 14.37
CA CYS A 15 15.57 0.12 14.35
C CYS A 15 16.70 0.68 13.46
N GLU A 16 17.94 0.31 13.79
CA GLU A 16 19.05 0.46 12.86
C GLU A 16 18.71 -0.24 11.53
N ASN A 17 19.03 0.40 10.41
CA ASN A 17 18.72 -0.08 9.06
C ASN A 17 17.22 -0.19 8.71
N TYR A 18 16.34 0.59 9.35
CA TYR A 18 14.90 0.63 9.03
C TYR A 18 14.59 0.85 7.54
N ILE A 19 15.45 1.60 6.82
CA ILE A 19 15.34 1.83 5.38
C ILE A 19 15.51 0.52 4.59
N GLU A 20 16.50 -0.31 4.96
CA GLU A 20 16.78 -1.59 4.30
C GLU A 20 15.66 -2.60 4.60
N PHE A 21 15.21 -2.67 5.85
CA PHE A 21 14.11 -3.56 6.21
C PHE A 21 12.78 -3.14 5.55
N SER A 22 12.50 -1.84 5.44
CA SER A 22 11.33 -1.34 4.71
C SER A 22 11.38 -1.77 3.23
N SER A 23 12.56 -1.72 2.62
CA SER A 23 12.79 -2.18 1.24
C SER A 23 12.52 -3.68 1.10
N ILE A 24 13.08 -4.50 2.00
CA ILE A 24 12.88 -5.96 2.02
C ILE A 24 11.39 -6.30 2.19
N VAL A 25 10.68 -5.64 3.10
CA VAL A 25 9.25 -5.85 3.29
C VAL A 25 8.49 -5.54 2.00
N LEU A 26 8.65 -4.35 1.41
CA LEU A 26 7.90 -3.96 0.21
C LEU A 26 8.18 -4.89 -0.98
N GLN A 27 9.41 -5.34 -1.18
CA GLN A 27 9.76 -6.21 -2.30
C GLN A 27 9.12 -7.61 -2.20
N ASN A 28 8.91 -8.12 -0.98
CA ASN A 28 8.44 -9.49 -0.75
C ASN A 28 6.97 -9.60 -0.33
N LEU A 29 6.44 -8.58 0.36
CA LEU A 29 5.13 -8.67 1.02
C LEU A 29 4.01 -9.10 0.06
N GLY A 30 3.92 -8.48 -1.12
CA GLY A 30 2.86 -8.77 -2.07
C GLY A 30 2.75 -10.24 -2.49
N GLN A 31 3.87 -10.97 -2.53
CA GLN A 31 3.90 -12.38 -2.96
C GLN A 31 3.34 -13.34 -1.90
N VAL A 32 3.33 -12.92 -0.64
CA VAL A 32 2.94 -13.75 0.51
C VAL A 32 1.59 -13.33 1.11
N LEU A 33 1.00 -12.24 0.61
CA LEU A 33 -0.31 -11.81 1.05
C LEU A 33 -1.40 -12.84 0.71
N PRO A 34 -2.41 -13.02 1.57
CA PRO A 34 -3.57 -13.84 1.23
C PRO A 34 -4.36 -13.19 0.10
N PHE A 35 -5.19 -13.97 -0.62
CA PHE A 35 -6.05 -13.46 -1.69
C PHE A 35 -6.96 -12.30 -1.25
N LYS A 36 -7.29 -12.19 0.04
CA LYS A 36 -8.13 -11.12 0.57
C LYS A 36 -7.63 -10.64 1.94
N LEU A 37 -7.62 -9.32 2.12
CA LEU A 37 -7.46 -8.61 3.39
C LEU A 37 -8.61 -7.61 3.58
N GLU A 38 -9.17 -7.58 4.78
CA GLU A 38 -10.06 -6.49 5.18
C GLU A 38 -9.27 -5.20 5.47
N TYR A 39 -8.00 -5.33 5.90
CA TYR A 39 -7.16 -4.18 6.26
C TYR A 39 -5.66 -4.47 6.12
N LEU A 40 -4.92 -3.54 5.51
CA LEU A 40 -3.47 -3.50 5.47
C LEU A 40 -2.98 -2.11 5.86
N ASP A 41 -2.07 -2.01 6.84
CA ASP A 41 -1.47 -0.76 7.29
C ASP A 41 0.07 -0.87 7.30
N LEU A 42 0.72 0.02 6.56
CA LEU A 42 2.17 0.02 6.34
C LEU A 42 2.77 1.33 6.85
N ILE A 43 3.58 1.24 7.90
CA ILE A 43 4.32 2.35 8.50
C ILE A 43 5.81 2.10 8.25
N LEU A 44 6.31 2.57 7.11
CA LEU A 44 7.61 2.19 6.54
C LEU A 44 8.30 3.40 5.89
N HIS A 45 9.63 3.32 5.72
CA HIS A 45 10.33 4.25 4.82
C HIS A 45 10.20 3.77 3.38
N ILE A 46 9.46 4.49 2.52
CA ILE A 46 9.09 4.01 1.19
C ILE A 46 10.01 4.59 0.13
N LYS A 47 10.71 3.71 -0.59
CA LYS A 47 11.32 4.02 -1.88
C LYS A 47 10.30 3.73 -2.98
N MET A 48 10.21 4.63 -3.96
CA MET A 48 9.30 4.49 -5.08
C MET A 48 9.46 3.15 -5.80
N SER A 49 10.70 2.74 -6.09
CA SER A 49 11.01 1.48 -6.78
C SER A 49 10.41 0.27 -6.07
N ASP A 50 10.57 0.19 -4.75
CA ASP A 50 10.10 -0.93 -3.94
C ASP A 50 8.57 -0.93 -3.84
N PHE A 51 7.97 0.25 -3.76
CA PHE A 51 6.51 0.37 -3.78
C PHE A 51 5.90 -0.09 -5.11
N LYS A 52 6.56 0.16 -6.25
CA LYS A 52 6.12 -0.39 -7.55
C LYS A 52 6.13 -1.92 -7.53
N VAL A 53 7.18 -2.52 -6.95
CA VAL A 53 7.30 -3.97 -6.81
C VAL A 53 6.18 -4.51 -5.92
N PHE A 54 5.92 -3.87 -4.78
CA PHE A 54 4.82 -4.22 -3.87
C PHE A 54 3.47 -4.24 -4.61
N LEU A 55 3.13 -3.17 -5.33
CA LEU A 55 1.85 -3.06 -6.05
C LEU A 55 1.71 -4.11 -7.15
N LYS A 56 2.79 -4.38 -7.89
CA LYS A 56 2.82 -5.44 -8.92
C LYS A 56 2.61 -6.82 -8.30
N ASN A 57 3.32 -7.11 -7.22
CA ASN A 57 3.26 -8.42 -6.56
C ASN A 57 1.93 -8.64 -5.82
N SER A 58 1.25 -7.56 -5.41
CA SER A 58 -0.05 -7.60 -4.72
C SER A 58 -1.25 -7.55 -5.68
N GLN A 59 -1.03 -7.71 -7.00
CA GLN A 59 -2.09 -7.51 -7.99
C GLN A 59 -3.29 -8.46 -7.80
N ASP A 60 -3.01 -9.68 -7.34
CA ASP A 60 -4.00 -10.75 -7.14
C ASP A 60 -4.60 -10.74 -5.73
N THR A 61 -4.22 -9.78 -4.88
CA THR A 61 -4.74 -9.62 -3.53
C THR A 61 -5.79 -8.52 -3.48
N PHE A 62 -7.00 -8.87 -3.05
CA PHE A 62 -8.04 -7.91 -2.72
C PHE A 62 -7.78 -7.29 -1.35
N ILE A 63 -7.44 -6.01 -1.31
CA ILE A 63 -7.23 -5.24 -0.07
C ILE A 63 -8.37 -4.22 0.02
N LYS A 64 -9.25 -4.40 1.00
CA LYS A 64 -10.38 -3.48 1.21
C LYS A 64 -9.91 -2.10 1.68
N LYS A 65 -9.19 -2.04 2.81
CA LYS A 65 -8.57 -0.79 3.29
C LYS A 65 -7.04 -0.90 3.30
N LEU A 66 -6.38 0.02 2.60
CA LEU A 66 -4.93 0.16 2.57
C LEU A 66 -4.54 1.51 3.20
N LEU A 67 -3.78 1.49 4.29
CA LEU A 67 -3.13 2.67 4.86
C LEU A 67 -1.62 2.62 4.64
N ILE A 68 -1.06 3.79 4.32
CA ILE A 68 0.37 3.95 4.08
C ILE A 68 0.84 5.20 4.82
N ASN A 69 1.75 5.00 5.78
CA ASN A 69 2.51 6.05 6.43
C ASN A 69 3.96 5.96 5.97
N ASN A 70 4.35 6.90 5.11
CA ASN A 70 5.68 6.97 4.52
C ASN A 70 6.62 7.79 5.40
N LEU A 71 7.46 7.10 6.18
CA LEU A 71 8.43 7.72 7.09
C LEU A 71 9.59 8.32 6.30
N GLU A 72 9.53 9.62 6.01
CA GLU A 72 10.59 10.39 5.34
C GLU A 72 11.05 9.80 3.98
N GLY A 73 10.24 8.95 3.35
CA GLY A 73 10.56 8.34 2.07
C GLY A 73 10.23 9.24 0.86
N GLN A 74 10.33 8.65 -0.33
CA GLN A 74 10.06 9.37 -1.58
C GLN A 74 8.56 9.66 -1.76
N ASP A 75 8.22 10.74 -2.46
CA ASP A 75 6.82 11.04 -2.79
C ASP A 75 6.24 9.97 -3.74
N ILE A 76 5.34 9.14 -3.20
CA ILE A 76 4.65 8.06 -3.93
C ILE A 76 3.31 8.47 -4.53
N LEU A 77 2.79 9.66 -4.20
CA LEU A 77 1.46 10.10 -4.59
C LEU A 77 1.25 10.15 -6.12
N PRO A 78 2.20 10.65 -6.94
CA PRO A 78 2.05 10.65 -8.39
C PRO A 78 1.86 9.24 -8.96
N TYR A 79 2.55 8.26 -8.39
CA TYR A 79 2.50 6.87 -8.86
C TYR A 79 1.21 6.16 -8.44
N ILE A 80 0.73 6.39 -7.20
CA ILE A 80 -0.58 5.89 -6.76
C ILE A 80 -1.68 6.37 -7.72
N LYS A 81 -1.66 7.65 -8.11
CA LYS A 81 -2.62 8.22 -9.07
C LYS A 81 -2.55 7.53 -10.44
N GLU A 82 -1.34 7.30 -10.96
CA GLU A 82 -1.14 6.60 -12.22
C GLU A 82 -1.65 5.15 -12.16
N PHE A 83 -1.35 4.44 -11.08
CA PHE A 83 -1.75 3.06 -10.86
C PHE A 83 -3.28 2.91 -10.80
N ILE A 84 -3.96 3.80 -10.07
CA ILE A 84 -5.43 3.83 -10.01
C ILE A 84 -6.01 4.07 -11.41
N ARG A 85 -5.45 4.99 -12.20
CA ARG A 85 -5.93 5.24 -13.56
C ARG A 85 -5.78 4.00 -14.44
N LYS A 86 -4.62 3.35 -14.43
CA LYS A 86 -4.35 2.14 -15.21
C LYS A 86 -5.28 0.97 -14.87
N ARG A 87 -5.67 0.84 -13.59
CA ARG A 87 -6.64 -0.17 -13.15
C ARG A 87 -8.09 0.15 -13.55
N LYS A 88 -8.43 1.42 -13.77
CA LYS A 88 -9.76 1.82 -14.25
C LYS A 88 -9.97 1.54 -15.73
N ASP A 89 -8.91 1.58 -16.52
CA ASP A 89 -8.95 1.30 -17.96
C ASP A 89 -8.98 -0.21 -18.27
N SER A 90 -8.86 -1.07 -17.24
CA SER A 90 -9.07 -2.52 -17.32
C SER A 90 -10.44 -2.85 -16.70
N ASP A 91 -11.46 -3.00 -17.54
CA ASP A 91 -12.86 -3.21 -17.18
C ASP A 91 -13.10 -4.27 -16.09
N ASP A 92 -13.47 -3.82 -14.88
CA ASP A 92 -14.37 -4.52 -13.97
C ASP A 92 -15.18 -3.48 -13.18
N GLU A 93 -16.39 -3.21 -13.66
CA GLU A 93 -17.39 -2.39 -12.99
C GLU A 93 -17.79 -3.06 -11.66
N ASN A 94 -17.07 -2.78 -10.57
CA ASN A 94 -17.57 -2.68 -9.18
C ASN A 94 -16.42 -2.77 -8.16
N TYR A 95 -15.52 -1.80 -8.17
CA TYR A 95 -14.73 -1.48 -6.98
C TYR A 95 -15.15 -0.09 -6.49
N ASP A 96 -15.66 -0.08 -5.26
CA ASP A 96 -16.38 1.03 -4.65
C ASP A 96 -15.60 2.35 -4.74
N TYR A 97 -16.06 3.23 -5.62
CA TYR A 97 -15.53 4.56 -5.86
C TYR A 97 -15.43 5.41 -4.58
N LYS A 98 -16.11 5.04 -3.48
CA LYS A 98 -16.01 5.69 -2.17
C LYS A 98 -14.73 5.37 -1.39
N GLU A 99 -14.11 4.22 -1.61
CA GLU A 99 -12.98 3.77 -0.77
C GLU A 99 -11.65 4.39 -1.24
N LEU A 100 -11.53 4.68 -2.53
CA LEU A 100 -10.35 5.31 -3.12
C LEU A 100 -10.37 6.85 -3.04
N THR A 101 -11.56 7.48 -3.05
CA THR A 101 -11.70 8.89 -2.68
C THR A 101 -11.35 9.10 -1.21
N SER A 102 -11.68 8.15 -0.33
CA SER A 102 -11.20 8.16 1.06
C SER A 102 -9.67 8.12 1.14
N LEU A 103 -8.99 7.27 0.36
CA LEU A 103 -7.52 7.25 0.28
C LEU A 103 -6.94 8.58 -0.23
N LYS A 104 -7.58 9.20 -1.22
CA LYS A 104 -7.18 10.53 -1.72
C LYS A 104 -7.38 11.61 -0.65
N ASP A 105 -8.51 11.61 0.04
CA ASP A 105 -8.87 12.58 1.08
C ASP A 105 -8.06 12.36 2.38
N GLU A 106 -7.69 11.13 2.73
CA GLU A 106 -6.74 10.82 3.81
C GLU A 106 -5.33 11.29 3.45
N VAL A 107 -4.83 10.97 2.26
CA VAL A 107 -3.49 11.41 1.82
C VAL A 107 -3.39 12.95 1.76
N GLU A 108 -4.45 13.63 1.31
CA GLU A 108 -4.52 15.09 1.36
C GLU A 108 -4.65 15.65 2.80
N LYS A 109 -5.28 14.92 3.73
CA LYS A 109 -5.32 15.28 5.16
C LYS A 109 -3.96 15.14 5.85
N PHE A 110 -3.16 14.13 5.49
CA PHE A 110 -1.83 13.91 6.09
C PHE A 110 -0.74 14.84 5.52
N LEU A 111 -0.97 15.46 4.37
CA LEU A 111 -0.12 16.55 3.85
C LEU A 111 -0.27 17.87 4.62
N LYS A 112 -1.09 17.93 5.68
CA LYS A 112 -1.20 19.07 6.60
C LYS A 112 -0.82 18.69 8.03
N VAL A 113 0.45 18.43 8.31
CA VAL A 113 1.00 18.57 9.66
C VAL A 113 2.45 19.08 9.58
N ILE A 114 2.57 20.40 9.82
CA ILE A 114 3.71 21.24 10.24
C ILE A 114 4.89 21.35 9.26
#